data_AF-A0A7C4HM87-F1
#
_entry.id   AF-A0A7C4HM87-F1
#
_cell.length_a   1.000
_cell.length_b   1.000
_cell.length_c   1.000
_cell.angle_alpha   90.00
_cell.angle_beta   90.00
_cell.angle_gamma   90.00
#
_symmetry.space_group_name_H-M   'P 1'
#
loop_
_entity.id
_entity.type
_entity.pdbx_description
1 polymer ?
#
loop_
_entity_poly.entity_id
_entity_poly.type
_entity_poly.pdbx_seq_one_letter_code
_entity_poly.pdbx_strand_id
1 'polypeptide(L)'
;MMLEQLRRVAYDLLLALVLLFVYGFELYKYLPAPLQLISVKILLVSLGFLHAHITRKLAFPAVDWELEEVNAKNLLVIALYVVFIYAYANAG
;
A
#
# COMPACT_ATOMS: atom_id res chain seq x y z
N MET A 1 13.48 10.67 -11.65
CA MET A 1 13.10 9.25 -11.54
C MET A 1 13.29 8.66 -10.14
N MET A 2 14.52 8.39 -9.65
CA MET A 2 14.72 7.80 -8.31
C MET A 2 14.21 8.68 -7.16
N LEU A 3 14.41 10.01 -7.24
CA LEU A 3 13.91 10.96 -6.24
C LEU A 3 12.37 11.01 -6.19
N GLU A 4 11.70 10.84 -7.33
CA GLU A 4 10.24 10.88 -7.44
C GLU A 4 9.59 9.62 -6.90
N GLN A 5 10.21 8.46 -7.12
CA GLN A 5 9.76 7.18 -6.57
C GLN A 5 9.88 7.17 -5.05
N LEU A 6 11.01 7.63 -4.50
CA LEU A 6 11.20 7.77 -3.06
C LEU A 6 10.17 8.74 -2.45
N ARG A 7 9.93 9.86 -3.14
CA ARG A 7 8.94 10.86 -2.73
C ARG A 7 7.52 10.27 -2.66
N ARG A 8 7.11 9.46 -3.64
CA ARG A 8 5.80 8.81 -3.65
C ARG A 8 5.62 7.84 -2.47
N VAL A 9 6.59 6.96 -2.25
CA VAL A 9 6.53 5.99 -1.14
C VAL A 9 6.51 6.73 0.21
N ALA A 10 7.29 7.79 0.36
CA ALA A 10 7.29 8.62 1.56
C ALA A 10 5.91 9.25 1.83
N TYR A 11 5.22 9.74 0.79
CA TYR A 11 3.86 10.28 0.94
C TYR A 11 2.84 9.22 1.35
N ASP A 12 2.85 8.04 0.73
CA ASP A 12 1.93 6.95 1.10
C ASP A 12 2.18 6.49 2.54
N LEU A 13 3.45 6.41 2.96
CA LEU A 13 3.81 6.02 4.33
C LEU A 13 3.37 7.08 5.35
N LEU A 14 3.61 8.36 5.05
CA LEU A 14 3.17 9.47 5.89
C LEU A 14 1.64 9.50 6.01
N LEU A 15 0.92 9.32 4.90
CA LEU A 15 -0.54 9.26 4.88
C LEU A 15 -1.07 8.10 5.72
N ALA A 16 -0.48 6.92 5.58
CA ALA A 16 -0.85 5.75 6.39
C ALA A 16 -0.62 6.02 7.89
N LEU A 17 0.51 6.62 8.27
CA LEU A 17 0.80 6.97 9.67
C LEU A 17 -0.17 8.00 10.23
N VAL A 18 -0.50 9.05 9.47
CA VAL A 18 -1.48 10.07 9.88
C VAL A 18 -2.86 9.43 10.06
N LEU A 19 -3.29 8.57 9.13
CA LEU A 19 -4.57 7.90 9.25
C LEU A 19 -4.58 6.89 10.40
N LEU A 20 -3.51 6.11 10.60
CA LEU A 20 -3.38 5.24 11.78
C LEU A 20 -3.49 6.04 13.07
N PHE A 21 -2.90 7.23 13.15
CA PHE A 21 -3.05 8.11 14.30
C PHE A 21 -4.50 8.59 14.47
N VAL A 22 -5.15 9.05 13.40
CA VAL A 22 -6.56 9.50 13.43
C VAL A 22 -7.49 8.39 13.91
N TYR A 23 -7.30 7.14 13.46
CA TYR A 23 -8.10 6.01 13.90
C TYR A 23 -7.71 5.49 15.28
N GLY A 24 -6.41 5.43 15.60
CA GLY A 24 -5.90 4.93 16.87
C GLY A 24 -6.26 5.82 18.07
N PHE A 25 -6.41 7.13 17.86
CA PHE A 25 -6.88 8.09 18.88
C PHE A 25 -8.36 8.45 18.75
N GLU A 26 -9.12 7.70 17.94
CA GLU A 26 -10.56 7.91 17.70
C GLU A 26 -10.94 9.30 17.17
N LEU A 27 -9.99 10.06 16.61
CA LEU A 27 -10.21 11.39 16.05
C LEU A 27 -11.13 11.37 14.82
N TYR A 28 -11.28 10.20 14.17
CA TYR A 28 -12.23 10.01 13.08
C TYR A 28 -13.67 10.35 13.46
N LYS A 29 -14.04 10.32 14.76
CA LYS A 29 -15.37 10.70 15.24
C LYS A 29 -15.73 12.16 14.96
N TYR A 30 -14.73 13.03 14.79
CA TYR A 30 -14.91 14.43 14.43
C TYR A 30 -15.07 14.64 12.92
N LEU A 31 -14.85 13.61 12.09
CA LEU A 31 -15.07 13.67 10.66
C LEU A 31 -16.55 13.45 10.34
N PRO A 32 -17.14 14.16 9.36
CA PRO A 32 -18.42 13.79 8.77
C PRO A 32 -18.43 12.32 8.30
N ALA A 33 -19.57 11.63 8.43
CA ALA A 33 -19.68 10.21 8.12
C ALA A 33 -19.14 9.80 6.73
N PRO A 34 -19.35 10.56 5.63
CA PRO A 34 -18.74 10.24 4.34
C PRO A 34 -17.21 10.27 4.36
N LEU A 35 -16.61 11.21 5.10
CA LEU A 35 -15.16 11.35 5.22
C LEU A 35 -14.55 10.26 6.09
N GLN A 36 -15.31 9.73 7.07
CA GLN A 36 -14.88 8.54 7.83
C GLN A 36 -14.76 7.32 6.90
N LEU A 37 -15.72 7.10 6.00
CA LEU A 37 -15.63 5.98 5.07
C LEU A 37 -14.46 6.15 4.09
N ILE A 38 -14.28 7.35 3.55
CA ILE A 38 -13.19 7.64 2.61
C ILE A 38 -11.83 7.47 3.30
N SER A 39 -11.65 8.02 4.50
CA SER A 39 -10.38 7.93 5.22
C SER A 39 -10.04 6.49 5.61
N VAL A 40 -11.03 5.66 5.98
CA VAL A 40 -10.77 4.23 6.27
C VAL A 40 -10.36 3.48 5.00
N LYS A 41 -11.01 3.77 3.87
CA LYS A 41 -10.67 3.12 2.59
C LYS A 41 -9.28 3.51 2.11
N ILE A 42 -8.90 4.78 2.25
CA ILE A 42 -7.55 5.25 1.95
C ILE A 42 -6.54 4.52 2.84
N LEU A 43 -6.79 4.44 4.15
CA LEU A 43 -5.91 3.74 5.09
C LEU A 43 -5.71 2.28 4.68
N LEU A 44 -6.80 1.56 4.41
CA LEU A 44 -6.74 0.15 4.01
C LEU A 44 -5.94 -0.04 2.72
N VAL A 45 -6.20 0.78 1.69
CA VAL A 45 -5.46 0.70 0.42
C VAL A 45 -3.97 0.98 0.64
N SER A 46 -3.62 2.02 1.41
CA SER A 46 -2.21 2.33 1.74
C SER A 46 -1.53 1.19 2.49
N LEU A 47 -2.22 0.55 3.44
CA LEU A 47 -1.71 -0.64 4.14
C LEU A 47 -1.57 -1.84 3.21
N GLY A 48 -2.49 -2.03 2.25
CA GLY A 48 -2.39 -3.06 1.22
C GLY A 48 -1.15 -2.89 0.34
N PHE A 49 -0.84 -1.65 -0.08
CA PHE A 49 0.41 -1.35 -0.80
C PHE A 49 1.65 -1.64 0.04
N LEU A 50 1.64 -1.23 1.31
CA LEU A 50 2.76 -1.46 2.22
C LEU A 50 2.98 -2.97 2.43
N HIS A 51 1.91 -3.72 2.70
CA HIS A 51 1.95 -5.16 2.89
C HIS A 51 2.47 -5.86 1.63
N ALA A 52 1.95 -5.51 0.44
CA ALA A 52 2.46 -6.05 -0.81
C ALA A 52 3.97 -5.78 -1.01
N HIS A 53 4.42 -4.57 -0.68
CA HIS A 53 5.83 -4.20 -0.81
C HIS A 53 6.74 -4.96 0.16
N ILE A 54 6.33 -5.08 1.42
CA ILE A 54 7.05 -5.87 2.43
C ILE A 54 7.10 -7.34 2.01
N THR A 55 5.95 -7.93 1.66
CA THR A 55 5.88 -9.35 1.26
C THR A 55 6.73 -9.62 0.02
N ARG A 56 6.72 -8.72 -0.97
CA ARG A 56 7.61 -8.83 -2.13
C ARG A 56 9.09 -8.84 -1.73
N LYS A 57 9.50 -7.98 -0.80
CA LYS A 57 10.90 -7.93 -0.34
C LYS A 57 11.30 -9.17 0.47
N LEU A 58 10.39 -9.72 1.26
CA LEU A 58 10.66 -10.88 2.11
C LEU A 58 10.57 -12.21 1.36
N ALA A 59 9.51 -12.41 0.56
CA ALA A 59 9.26 -13.67 -0.14
C ALA A 59 10.00 -13.77 -1.48
N PHE A 60 10.28 -12.64 -2.12
CA PHE A 60 10.87 -12.59 -3.47
C PHE A 60 12.08 -11.63 -3.56
N PRO A 61 13.10 -11.78 -2.69
CA PRO A 61 14.27 -10.88 -2.66
C PRO A 61 15.11 -10.97 -3.94
N ALA A 62 15.12 -12.12 -4.61
CA ALA A 62 15.91 -12.40 -5.80
C ALA A 62 15.24 -11.99 -7.13
N VAL A 63 14.10 -11.31 -7.10
CA VAL A 63 13.46 -10.81 -8.33
C VAL A 63 14.13 -9.52 -8.75
N ASP A 64 14.84 -9.62 -9.89
CA ASP A 64 15.44 -8.50 -10.59
C ASP A 64 14.38 -7.76 -11.43
N TRP A 65 14.36 -6.43 -11.30
CA TRP A 65 13.42 -5.54 -11.99
C TRP A 65 14.10 -4.72 -13.09
N GLU A 66 15.42 -4.88 -13.26
CA GLU A 66 16.20 -4.20 -14.30
C GLU A 66 16.36 -5.05 -15.56
N LEU A 67 15.74 -6.24 -15.61
CA LEU A 67 15.73 -7.07 -16.80
C LEU A 67 14.96 -6.40 -17.94
N GLU A 68 15.51 -6.47 -19.17
CA GLU A 68 14.86 -6.01 -20.40
C GLU A 68 13.52 -6.72 -20.66
N GLU A 69 13.37 -7.97 -20.20
CA GLU A 69 12.16 -8.76 -20.34
C GLU A 69 11.55 -9.16 -19.00
N VAL A 70 10.24 -8.94 -18.88
CA VAL A 70 9.45 -9.36 -17.71
C VAL A 70 9.34 -10.88 -17.70
N ASN A 71 9.95 -11.54 -16.71
CA ASN A 71 9.87 -12.98 -16.55
C ASN A 71 8.68 -13.41 -15.67
N ALA A 72 8.46 -14.72 -15.56
CA ALA A 72 7.36 -15.30 -14.77
C ALA A 72 7.37 -14.89 -13.28
N LYS A 73 8.54 -14.65 -12.68
CA LYS A 73 8.65 -14.20 -11.28
C LYS A 73 8.19 -12.76 -11.11
N ASN A 74 8.49 -11.89 -12.07
CA ASN A 74 7.99 -10.51 -12.08
C ASN A 74 6.46 -10.50 -12.18
N LEU A 75 5.88 -11.31 -13.08
CA LEU A 75 4.43 -11.46 -13.21
C LEU A 75 3.77 -11.97 -11.92
N LEU A 76 4.38 -12.96 -11.27
CA LEU A 76 3.88 -13.49 -9.99
C LEU A 76 3.84 -12.41 -8.92
N VAL A 77 4.90 -11.58 -8.82
CA VAL A 77 4.91 -10.45 -7.88
C VAL A 77 3.83 -9.45 -8.21
N ILE A 78 3.64 -9.09 -9.48
CA ILE A 78 2.57 -8.15 -9.89
C ILE A 78 1.20 -8.71 -9.50
N ALA A 79 0.94 -9.99 -9.75
CA ALA A 79 -0.29 -10.64 -9.35
C ALA A 79 -0.50 -10.59 -7.83
N LEU A 80 0.56 -10.82 -7.04
CA LEU A 80 0.54 -10.72 -5.59
C LEU A 80 0.16 -9.30 -5.11
N TYR A 81 0.72 -8.26 -5.75
CA TYR A 81 0.37 -6.87 -5.47
C TYR A 81 -1.12 -6.61 -5.71
N VAL A 82 -1.64 -7.03 -6.88
CA VAL A 82 -3.05 -6.86 -7.22
C VAL A 82 -3.94 -7.55 -6.20
N VAL A 83 -3.63 -8.79 -5.82
CA VAL A 83 -4.41 -9.56 -4.84
C VAL A 83 -4.44 -8.90 -3.47
N PHE A 84 -3.29 -8.46 -2.94
CA PHE A 84 -3.27 -7.80 -1.63
C PHE A 84 -4.02 -6.47 -1.65
N ILE A 85 -3.77 -5.62 -2.64
CA ILE A 85 -4.46 -4.32 -2.72
C ILE A 85 -5.96 -4.54 -2.85
N TYR A 86 -6.39 -5.52 -3.65
CA TYR A 86 -7.80 -5.87 -3.82
C TYR A 86 -8.44 -6.39 -2.52
N ALA A 87 -7.77 -7.29 -1.80
CA ALA A 87 -8.25 -7.80 -0.51
C ALA A 87 -8.47 -6.66 0.49
N TYR A 88 -7.47 -5.79 0.66
CA TYR A 88 -7.56 -4.61 1.54
C TYR A 88 -8.65 -3.63 1.09
N ALA A 89 -8.82 -3.39 -0.22
CA ALA A 89 -9.88 -2.53 -0.74
C ALA A 89 -11.29 -3.04 -0.37
N ASN A 90 -11.45 -4.36 -0.28
CA ASN A 90 -12.70 -5.03 0.16
C ASN A 90 -12.83 -5.18 1.69
N ALA A 91 -11.92 -4.56 2.47
CA ALA A 91 -11.85 -4.60 3.94
C ALA A 91 -11.14 -5.81 4.57
N GLY A 92 -10.32 -6.54 3.80
CA GLY A 92 -9.52 -7.67 4.28
C GLY A 92 -10.00 -8.98 3.70
#